data_AF-A0A2X2IWG9-F1
#
_entry.id   AF-A0A2X2IWG9-F1
#
_cell.length_a   1.000
_cell.length_b   1.000
_cell.length_c   1.000
_cell.angle_alpha   90.00
_cell.angle_beta   90.00
_cell.angle_gamma   90.00
#
_symmetry.space_group_name_H-M   'P 1'
#
loop_
_entity.id
_entity.type
_entity.pdbx_description
1 polymer ?
#
loop_
_entity_poly.entity_id
_entity_poly.type
_entity_poly.pdbx_seq_one_letter_code
_entity_poly.pdbx_strand_id
1 'polypeptide(L)'
;MKFLIRVILLTIIDFVIIWIWVRQVNPDPSISIGILILIPLVVILNLIIALILYFTKKEFVALFIVNSIISGILMSYLFGKGIDRYQNNRLESWTFKLKNETYTITHWKLENTFSISESSRPGSSSEFLSGKFIKKGDKYYLSTDTTEFIIKKGYLYKFRDDSDSIKLTKIER
;
A
#
# COMPACT_ATOMS: atom_id res chain seq x y z
N MET A 1 6.76 33.91 13.36
CA MET A 1 7.45 33.65 12.07
C MET A 1 8.68 32.74 12.20
N LYS A 2 9.72 33.11 12.98
CA LYS A 2 10.96 32.30 13.08
C LYS A 2 10.75 30.87 13.62
N PHE A 3 9.89 30.68 14.63
CA PHE A 3 9.59 29.35 15.18
C PHE A 3 8.94 28.42 14.15
N LEU A 4 7.90 28.92 13.47
CA LEU A 4 7.13 28.14 12.49
C LEU A 4 8.00 27.71 11.29
N ILE A 5 8.87 28.60 10.81
CA ILE A 5 9.85 28.28 9.76
C ILE A 5 10.79 27.15 10.20
N ARG A 6 11.28 27.19 11.45
CA ARG A 6 12.16 26.13 11.98
C ARG A 6 11.42 24.78 12.11
N VAL A 7 10.15 24.80 12.52
CA VAL A 7 9.31 23.57 12.57
C VAL A 7 9.12 22.99 11.18
N ILE A 8 8.75 23.81 10.19
CA ILE A 8 8.59 23.36 8.80
C ILE A 8 9.91 22.75 8.28
N LEU A 9 11.04 23.41 8.52
CA LEU A 9 12.33 22.93 8.06
C LEU A 9 12.70 21.58 8.71
N LEU A 10 12.43 21.41 10.00
CA LEU A 10 12.64 20.14 10.69
C LEU A 10 11.71 19.04 10.14
N THR A 11 10.45 19.37 9.90
CA THR A 11 9.47 18.45 9.30
C THR A 11 9.89 17.98 7.91
N ILE A 12 10.46 18.87 7.08
CA ILE A 12 10.99 18.51 5.77
C ILE A 12 12.17 17.54 5.91
N ILE A 13 13.08 17.81 6.85
CA ILE A 13 14.23 16.93 7.11
C ILE A 13 13.74 15.54 7.54
N ASP A 14 12.82 15.48 8.51
CA ASP A 14 12.27 14.21 8.97
C ASP A 14 11.54 13.46 7.87
N PHE A 15 10.75 14.17 7.05
CA PHE A 15 10.09 13.57 5.90
C PHE A 15 11.12 12.88 4.99
N VAL A 16 12.21 13.56 4.64
CA VAL A 16 13.25 13.00 3.76
C VAL A 16 13.93 11.79 4.43
N ILE A 17 14.32 11.90 5.70
CA ILE A 17 14.99 10.82 6.43
C ILE A 17 14.09 9.59 6.53
N ILE A 18 12.85 9.77 7.01
CA ILE A 18 11.88 8.69 7.17
C ILE A 18 11.56 8.07 5.80
N TRP A 19 11.35 8.89 4.77
CA TRP A 19 11.04 8.40 3.43
C TRP A 19 12.17 7.55 2.84
N ILE A 20 13.41 7.99 2.97
CA ILE A 20 14.59 7.20 2.54
C ILE A 20 14.65 5.89 3.32
N TRP A 21 14.47 5.93 4.64
CA TRP A 21 14.50 4.74 5.47
C TRP A 21 13.39 3.72 5.09
N VAL A 22 12.14 4.19 4.92
CA VAL A 22 11.02 3.33 4.49
C VAL A 22 11.24 2.78 3.07
N ARG A 23 11.89 3.54 2.18
CA ARG A 23 12.30 3.04 0.86
C ARG A 23 13.29 1.88 0.98
N GLN A 24 14.29 1.99 1.85
CA GLN A 24 15.31 0.96 2.04
C GLN A 24 14.77 -0.29 2.71
N VAL A 25 13.96 -0.14 3.76
CA VAL A 25 13.33 -1.28 4.45
C VAL A 25 12.32 -1.99 3.55
N ASN A 26 11.63 -1.23 2.70
CA ASN A 26 10.59 -1.73 1.80
C ASN A 26 9.58 -2.64 2.51
N PRO A 27 8.83 -2.11 3.50
CA PRO A 27 8.07 -2.91 4.44
C PRO A 27 7.00 -3.73 3.73
N ASP A 28 7.00 -5.03 3.95
CA ASP A 28 5.92 -5.90 3.52
C ASP A 28 4.79 -5.93 4.58
N PRO A 29 3.59 -6.41 4.22
CA PRO A 29 2.43 -6.39 5.12
C PRO A 29 2.63 -7.16 6.43
N SER A 30 3.52 -8.16 6.49
CA SER A 30 3.79 -8.89 7.74
C SER A 30 4.48 -8.01 8.79
N ILE A 31 5.24 -6.99 8.34
CA ILE A 31 5.93 -6.03 9.21
C ILE A 31 5.00 -4.88 9.61
N SER A 32 3.72 -4.90 9.23
CA SER A 32 2.75 -3.86 9.61
C SER A 32 2.62 -3.68 11.12
N ILE A 33 2.80 -4.75 11.91
CA ILE A 33 2.83 -4.67 13.37
C ILE A 33 3.99 -3.81 13.89
N GLY A 34 5.08 -3.71 13.11
CA GLY A 34 6.24 -2.87 13.40
C GLY A 34 5.89 -1.39 13.54
N ILE A 35 4.77 -0.93 12.95
CA ILE A 35 4.32 0.46 13.09
C ILE A 35 4.04 0.82 14.56
N LEU A 36 3.57 -0.14 15.37
CA LEU A 36 3.30 0.05 16.79
C LEU A 36 4.57 0.31 17.60
N ILE A 37 5.73 -0.13 17.11
CA ILE A 37 7.02 0.07 17.75
C ILE A 37 7.70 1.32 17.17
N LEU A 38 7.63 1.48 15.85
CA LEU A 38 8.32 2.55 15.12
C LEU A 38 7.76 3.94 15.47
N ILE A 39 6.44 4.10 15.59
CA ILE A 39 5.85 5.41 15.94
C ILE A 39 6.30 5.87 17.34
N PRO A 40 6.16 5.07 18.42
CA PRO A 40 6.70 5.46 19.72
C PRO A 40 8.20 5.73 19.69
N LEU A 41 8.97 4.96 18.91
CA LEU A 41 10.42 5.14 18.82
C LEU A 41 10.79 6.54 18.29
N VAL A 42 10.21 7.00 17.17
CA VAL A 42 10.52 8.36 16.66
C VAL A 42 10.04 9.47 17.59
N VAL A 43 8.93 9.25 18.31
CA VAL A 43 8.45 10.18 19.33
C VAL A 43 9.46 10.26 20.48
N ILE A 44 9.88 9.12 21.03
CA ILE A 44 10.83 9.03 22.13
C ILE A 44 12.18 9.65 21.74
N LEU A 45 12.68 9.39 20.52
CA LEU A 45 13.93 10.00 20.04
C LEU A 45 13.87 11.53 20.02
N ASN A 46 12.76 12.10 19.54
CA ASN A 46 12.55 13.55 19.58
C ASN A 46 12.48 14.09 21.01
N LEU A 47 11.82 13.38 21.93
CA LEU A 47 11.73 13.77 23.35
C LEU A 47 13.09 13.68 24.06
N ILE A 48 13.92 12.69 23.74
CA ILE A 48 15.30 12.59 24.23
C ILE A 48 16.11 13.81 23.76
N ILE A 49 16.00 14.18 22.48
CA ILE A 49 16.67 15.39 21.97
C ILE A 49 16.17 16.64 22.69
N ALA A 50 14.85 16.76 22.91
CA ALA A 50 14.29 17.87 23.68
C ALA A 50 14.83 17.93 25.12
N LEU A 51 14.98 16.78 25.79
CA LEU A 51 15.55 16.69 27.13
C LEU A 51 17.02 17.13 27.16
N ILE A 52 17.83 16.73 26.18
CA ILE A 52 19.23 17.17 26.08
C ILE A 52 19.31 18.68 25.83
N LEU A 53 18.45 19.20 24.95
CA LEU A 53 18.38 20.63 24.65
C LEU A 53 17.89 21.45 25.83
N TYR A 54 17.15 20.87 26.77
CA TYR A 54 16.73 21.56 27.99
C TYR A 54 17.92 22.01 28.85
N PHE A 55 19.01 21.24 28.87
CA PHE A 55 20.21 21.60 29.64
C PHE A 55 21.17 22.53 28.89
N THR A 56 21.09 22.57 27.55
CA THR A 56 22.08 23.28 26.71
C THR A 56 21.50 24.49 25.99
N LYS A 57 20.33 24.36 25.35
CA LYS A 57 19.67 25.36 24.49
C LYS A 57 18.15 25.30 24.61
N LYS A 58 17.63 25.81 25.73
CA LYS A 58 16.20 25.78 26.09
C LYS A 58 15.24 26.31 25.01
N GLU A 59 15.69 27.23 24.17
CA GLU A 59 14.89 27.81 23.08
C GLU A 59 14.42 26.79 22.02
N PHE A 60 15.10 25.64 21.89
CA PHE A 60 14.74 24.60 20.92
C PHE A 60 13.89 23.46 21.52
N VAL A 61 13.67 23.44 22.83
CA VAL A 61 12.93 22.36 23.50
C VAL A 61 11.50 22.26 22.96
N ALA A 62 10.79 23.40 22.91
CA ALA A 62 9.42 23.45 22.38
C ALA A 62 9.35 22.98 20.91
N LEU A 63 10.41 23.21 20.14
CA LEU A 63 10.48 22.80 18.74
C LEU A 63 10.52 21.28 18.61
N PHE A 64 11.36 20.59 19.39
CA PHE A 64 11.44 19.12 19.35
C PHE A 64 10.24 18.43 20.00
N ILE A 65 9.57 19.06 20.97
CA ILE A 65 8.29 18.56 21.50
C ILE A 65 7.23 18.56 20.41
N VAL A 66 7.02 19.68 19.71
CA VAL A 66 6.07 19.75 18.59
C VAL A 66 6.47 18.77 17.48
N ASN A 67 7.75 18.69 17.18
CA ASN A 67 8.27 17.80 16.15
C ASN A 67 8.08 16.31 16.46
N SER A 68 8.07 15.92 17.75
CA SER A 68 7.82 14.53 18.15
C SER A 68 6.46 14.02 17.64
N ILE A 69 5.42 14.86 17.73
CA ILE A 69 4.07 14.55 17.26
C ILE A 69 4.06 14.47 15.74
N ILE A 70 4.65 15.46 15.07
CA ILE A 70 4.69 15.52 13.60
C ILE A 70 5.47 14.32 13.03
N SER A 71 6.63 13.99 13.60
CA SER A 71 7.44 12.83 13.25
C SER A 71 6.66 11.53 13.39
N GLY A 72 5.88 11.36 14.46
CA GLY A 72 5.03 10.19 14.64
C GLY A 72 3.97 10.05 13.54
N ILE A 73 3.31 11.15 13.18
CA ILE A 73 2.32 11.19 12.09
C ILE A 73 2.99 10.87 10.74
N LEU A 74 4.13 11.50 10.45
CA LEU A 74 4.91 11.26 9.24
C LEU A 74 5.33 9.79 9.13
N MET A 75 5.82 9.20 10.22
CA MET A 75 6.22 7.81 10.26
C MET A 75 5.05 6.89 9.94
N SER A 76 3.88 7.13 10.56
CA SER A 76 2.66 6.37 10.28
C SER A 76 2.28 6.42 8.80
N TYR A 77 2.19 7.63 8.24
CA TYR A 77 1.79 7.85 6.85
C TYR A 77 2.79 7.23 5.86
N LEU A 78 4.08 7.52 6.03
CA LEU A 78 5.12 7.06 5.10
C LEU A 78 5.29 5.55 5.15
N PHE A 79 5.23 4.95 6.34
CA PHE A 79 5.33 3.49 6.49
C PHE A 79 4.14 2.78 5.83
N GLY A 80 2.92 3.28 6.03
CA GLY A 80 1.72 2.79 5.34
C GLY A 80 1.88 2.86 3.81
N LYS A 81 2.33 4.01 3.28
CA LYS A 81 2.64 4.15 1.85
C LYS A 81 3.75 3.22 1.36
N GLY A 82 4.69 2.87 2.25
CA GLY A 82 5.70 1.84 2.00
C GLY A 82 5.09 0.47 1.76
N ILE A 83 4.14 0.07 2.61
CA ILE A 83 3.41 -1.20 2.49
C ILE A 83 2.54 -1.21 1.24
N ASP A 84 1.80 -0.14 0.98
CA ASP A 84 0.97 -0.01 -0.23
C ASP A 84 1.84 -0.19 -1.48
N ARG A 85 3.01 0.48 -1.52
CA ARG A 85 3.97 0.33 -2.62
C ARG A 85 4.46 -1.11 -2.74
N TYR A 86 4.81 -1.76 -1.63
CA TYR A 86 5.24 -3.15 -1.63
C TYR A 86 4.17 -4.06 -2.25
N GLN A 87 2.92 -3.93 -1.80
CA GLN A 87 1.81 -4.73 -2.32
C GLN A 87 1.53 -4.41 -3.79
N ASN A 88 1.42 -3.12 -4.15
CA ASN A 88 1.14 -2.68 -5.51
C ASN A 88 2.23 -3.10 -6.50
N ASN A 89 3.47 -3.31 -6.06
CA ASN A 89 4.53 -3.86 -6.90
C ASN A 89 4.40 -5.38 -7.11
N ARG A 90 3.84 -6.11 -6.15
CA ARG A 90 3.72 -7.57 -6.20
C ARG A 90 2.43 -8.06 -6.80
N LEU A 91 1.36 -7.30 -6.66
CA LEU A 91 0.06 -7.69 -7.17
C LEU A 91 -0.74 -6.50 -7.69
N GLU A 92 -1.74 -6.80 -8.49
CA GLU A 92 -2.84 -5.89 -8.78
C GLU A 92 -4.14 -6.67 -8.85
N SER A 93 -5.26 -6.01 -8.54
CA SER A 93 -6.55 -6.68 -8.48
C SER A 93 -7.64 -5.87 -9.16
N TRP A 94 -8.65 -6.57 -9.67
CA TRP A 94 -9.86 -6.02 -10.23
C TRP A 94 -11.07 -6.71 -9.63
N THR A 95 -12.18 -5.99 -9.51
CA THR A 95 -13.45 -6.54 -9.07
C THR A 95 -14.55 -6.35 -10.11
N PHE A 96 -15.50 -7.28 -10.11
CA PHE A 96 -16.76 -7.15 -10.81
C PHE A 96 -17.87 -7.84 -10.02
N LYS A 97 -19.11 -7.48 -10.32
CA LYS A 97 -20.29 -8.10 -9.70
C LYS A 97 -21.04 -8.91 -10.75
N LEU A 98 -21.45 -10.11 -10.36
CA LEU A 98 -22.36 -10.93 -11.14
C LEU A 98 -23.48 -11.39 -10.21
N LYS A 99 -24.72 -11.01 -10.52
CA LYS A 99 -25.88 -11.24 -9.63
C LYS A 99 -25.60 -10.71 -8.21
N ASN A 100 -25.65 -11.57 -7.19
CA ASN A 100 -25.42 -11.22 -5.78
C ASN A 100 -23.99 -11.50 -5.30
N GLU A 101 -23.07 -11.87 -6.20
CA GLU A 101 -21.70 -12.22 -5.86
C GLU A 101 -20.70 -11.19 -6.40
N THR A 102 -19.65 -10.96 -5.61
CA THR A 102 -18.52 -10.14 -5.99
C THR A 102 -17.35 -11.04 -6.32
N TYR A 103 -16.80 -10.86 -7.51
CA TYR A 103 -15.63 -11.58 -7.99
C TYR A 103 -14.42 -10.67 -7.94
N THR A 104 -13.29 -11.21 -7.49
CA THR A 104 -12.00 -10.51 -7.45
C THR A 104 -10.98 -11.29 -8.27
N ILE A 105 -10.45 -10.65 -9.30
CA ILE A 105 -9.30 -11.14 -10.05
C ILE A 105 -8.05 -10.56 -9.40
N THR A 106 -7.13 -11.40 -8.97
CA THR A 106 -5.82 -10.99 -8.45
C THR A 106 -4.74 -11.49 -9.39
N HIS A 107 -3.89 -10.57 -9.87
CA HIS A 107 -2.69 -10.86 -10.64
C HIS A 107 -1.47 -10.78 -9.71
N TRP A 108 -0.73 -11.87 -9.59
CA TRP A 108 0.54 -11.98 -8.89
C TRP A 108 1.67 -11.72 -9.90
N LYS A 109 2.24 -10.51 -9.84
CA LYS A 109 3.11 -9.93 -10.87
C LYS A 109 4.46 -10.64 -10.98
N LEU A 110 4.99 -11.16 -9.87
CA LEU A 110 6.30 -11.82 -9.87
C LEU A 110 6.20 -13.23 -10.45
N GLU A 111 5.10 -13.91 -10.16
CA GLU A 111 4.81 -15.28 -10.53
C GLU A 111 4.18 -15.38 -11.93
N ASN A 112 3.69 -14.25 -12.47
CA ASN A 112 2.88 -14.20 -13.69
C ASN A 112 1.69 -15.15 -13.62
N THR A 113 1.03 -15.19 -12.46
CA THR A 113 -0.15 -16.01 -12.22
C THR A 113 -1.34 -15.13 -11.84
N PHE A 114 -2.53 -15.70 -11.96
CA PHE A 114 -3.74 -15.06 -11.44
C PHE A 114 -4.56 -16.04 -10.62
N SER A 115 -5.41 -15.48 -9.78
CA SER A 115 -6.55 -16.18 -9.21
C SER A 115 -7.83 -15.36 -9.31
N ILE A 116 -8.97 -16.04 -9.35
CA ILE A 116 -10.29 -15.47 -9.22
C ILE A 116 -10.91 -16.04 -7.96
N SER A 117 -11.32 -15.14 -7.07
CA SER A 117 -12.09 -15.47 -5.89
C SER A 117 -13.49 -14.89 -5.96
N GLU A 118 -14.43 -15.58 -5.34
CA GLU A 118 -15.81 -15.14 -5.19
C GLU A 118 -16.12 -14.82 -3.73
N SER A 119 -17.02 -13.87 -3.53
CA SER A 119 -17.48 -13.42 -2.23
C SER A 119 -18.97 -13.15 -2.28
N SER A 120 -19.73 -13.93 -1.51
CA SER A 120 -21.17 -13.74 -1.31
C SER A 120 -21.49 -12.83 -0.12
N ARG A 121 -20.52 -12.61 0.78
CA ARG A 121 -20.63 -11.74 1.97
C ARG A 121 -19.31 -11.05 2.28
N PRO A 122 -19.30 -9.81 2.80
CA PRO A 122 -18.09 -9.13 3.23
C PRO A 122 -17.28 -9.99 4.21
N GLY A 123 -15.98 -10.12 3.96
CA GLY A 123 -15.06 -10.91 4.80
C GLY A 123 -15.02 -12.42 4.49
N SER A 124 -15.82 -12.92 3.55
CA SER A 124 -15.72 -14.28 3.03
C SER A 124 -15.22 -14.25 1.59
N SER A 125 -14.15 -14.99 1.28
CA SER A 125 -13.66 -15.16 -0.08
C SER A 125 -13.25 -16.61 -0.32
N SER A 126 -13.73 -17.21 -1.40
CA SER A 126 -13.31 -18.53 -1.86
C SER A 126 -12.60 -18.40 -3.19
N GLU A 127 -11.35 -18.85 -3.27
CA GLU A 127 -10.68 -18.99 -4.56
C GLU A 127 -11.26 -20.20 -5.30
N PHE A 128 -11.66 -20.03 -6.55
CA PHE A 128 -12.24 -21.12 -7.36
C PHE A 128 -11.53 -21.32 -8.69
N LEU A 129 -10.67 -20.38 -9.10
CA LEU A 129 -9.96 -20.46 -10.36
C LEU A 129 -8.57 -19.83 -10.22
N SER A 130 -7.55 -20.48 -10.78
CA SER A 130 -6.20 -19.93 -10.88
C SER A 130 -5.49 -20.41 -12.15
N GLY A 131 -4.47 -19.66 -12.57
CA GLY A 131 -3.76 -19.97 -13.80
C GLY A 131 -2.66 -18.98 -14.14
N LYS A 132 -2.26 -18.96 -15.41
CA LYS A 132 -1.19 -18.11 -15.94
C LYS A 132 -1.73 -16.76 -16.37
N PHE A 133 -0.95 -15.72 -16.14
CA PHE A 133 -1.25 -14.35 -16.50
C PHE A 133 -0.15 -13.81 -17.43
N ILE A 134 -0.52 -13.45 -18.66
CA ILE A 134 0.44 -12.98 -19.66
C ILE A 134 0.01 -11.60 -20.15
N LYS A 135 0.90 -10.61 -19.98
CA LYS A 135 0.71 -9.27 -20.54
C LYS A 135 1.27 -9.20 -21.97
N LYS A 136 0.45 -8.79 -22.94
CA LYS A 136 0.87 -8.49 -24.32
C LYS A 136 0.29 -7.15 -24.75
N GLY A 137 1.12 -6.11 -24.78
CA GLY A 137 0.68 -4.74 -25.10
C GLY A 137 -0.33 -4.20 -24.09
N ASP A 138 -1.51 -3.79 -24.59
CA ASP A 138 -2.64 -3.26 -23.81
C ASP A 138 -3.61 -4.34 -23.30
N LYS A 139 -3.28 -5.62 -23.53
CA LYS A 139 -4.11 -6.77 -23.15
C LYS A 139 -3.42 -7.64 -22.11
N TYR A 140 -4.24 -8.21 -21.24
CA TYR A 140 -3.85 -9.27 -20.33
C TYR A 140 -4.59 -10.54 -20.70
N TYR A 141 -3.86 -11.63 -20.85
CA TYR A 141 -4.36 -12.96 -21.17
C TYR A 141 -4.28 -13.81 -19.91
N LEU A 142 -5.42 -14.36 -19.50
CA LEU A 142 -5.55 -15.19 -18.31
C LEU A 142 -5.92 -16.58 -18.80
N SER A 143 -5.09 -17.59 -18.56
CA SER A 143 -5.32 -18.95 -19.05
C SER A 143 -5.23 -19.97 -17.92
N THR A 144 -6.22 -20.84 -17.85
CA THR A 144 -6.13 -22.11 -17.11
C THR A 144 -5.81 -23.24 -18.08
N ASP A 145 -5.87 -24.49 -17.63
CA ASP A 145 -5.70 -25.65 -18.51
C ASP A 145 -6.86 -25.81 -19.52
N THR A 146 -8.02 -25.22 -19.25
CA THR A 146 -9.25 -25.43 -20.05
C THR A 146 -9.93 -24.15 -20.52
N THR A 147 -9.59 -22.98 -19.95
CA THR A 147 -10.28 -21.71 -20.23
C THR A 147 -9.30 -20.58 -20.46
N GLU A 148 -9.67 -19.66 -21.35
CA GLU A 148 -8.92 -18.43 -21.63
C GLU A 148 -9.82 -17.19 -21.49
N PHE A 149 -9.33 -16.19 -20.77
CA PHE A 149 -9.96 -14.89 -20.58
C PHE A 149 -9.04 -13.78 -21.03
N ILE A 150 -9.63 -12.63 -21.37
CA ILE A 150 -8.86 -11.46 -21.79
C ILE A 150 -9.32 -10.26 -20.99
N ILE A 151 -8.39 -9.54 -20.36
CA ILE A 151 -8.65 -8.21 -19.82
C ILE A 151 -8.12 -7.17 -20.81
N LYS A 152 -9.00 -6.29 -21.27
CA LYS A 152 -8.65 -5.21 -22.20
C LYS A 152 -9.49 -3.97 -21.91
N LYS A 153 -8.84 -2.81 -21.82
CA LYS A 153 -9.50 -1.49 -21.63
C LYS A 153 -10.51 -1.46 -20.46
N GLY A 154 -10.20 -2.17 -19.37
CA GLY A 154 -11.07 -2.22 -18.18
C GLY A 154 -12.27 -3.18 -18.28
N TYR A 155 -12.27 -4.08 -19.25
CA TYR A 155 -13.28 -5.13 -19.39
C TYR A 155 -12.63 -6.52 -19.37
N LEU A 156 -13.31 -7.48 -18.75
CA LEU A 156 -13.03 -8.91 -18.82
C LEU A 156 -13.89 -9.54 -19.92
N TYR A 157 -13.27 -10.27 -20.83
CA TYR A 157 -13.94 -10.99 -21.92
C TYR A 157 -13.84 -12.49 -21.72
N LYS A 158 -14.79 -13.22 -22.31
CA LYS A 158 -14.84 -14.69 -22.32
C LYS A 158 -15.05 -15.37 -20.96
N PHE A 159 -15.63 -14.65 -20.00
CA PHE A 159 -15.86 -15.20 -18.66
C PHE A 159 -17.05 -16.17 -18.62
N ARG A 160 -18.17 -15.84 -19.27
CA ARG A 160 -19.36 -16.71 -19.37
C ARG A 160 -19.51 -17.38 -20.74
N ASP A 161 -19.27 -16.61 -21.80
CA ASP A 161 -19.33 -17.04 -23.19
C ASP A 161 -18.37 -16.20 -24.05
N ASP A 162 -18.11 -16.63 -25.28
CA ASP A 162 -17.14 -16.00 -26.18
C ASP A 162 -17.45 -14.54 -26.55
N SER A 163 -18.71 -14.11 -26.42
CA SER A 163 -19.18 -12.76 -26.75
C SER A 163 -19.31 -11.84 -25.53
N ASP A 164 -19.22 -12.41 -24.33
CA ASP A 164 -19.42 -11.68 -23.08
C ASP A 164 -18.31 -10.66 -22.80
N SER A 165 -18.72 -9.54 -22.19
CA SER A 165 -17.81 -8.56 -21.63
C SER A 165 -18.34 -8.02 -20.30
N ILE A 166 -17.48 -8.00 -19.29
CA ILE A 166 -17.81 -7.56 -17.94
C ILE A 166 -16.91 -6.38 -17.59
N LYS A 167 -17.52 -5.26 -17.20
CA LYS A 167 -16.77 -4.08 -16.75
C LYS A 167 -16.06 -4.38 -15.42
N LEU A 168 -14.78 -4.08 -15.36
CA LEU A 168 -13.95 -4.24 -14.17
C LEU A 168 -13.76 -2.89 -13.45
N THR A 169 -13.66 -2.96 -12.13
CA THR A 169 -13.21 -1.86 -11.28
C THR A 169 -11.85 -2.23 -10.71
N LYS A 170 -10.83 -1.40 -10.93
CA LYS A 170 -9.49 -1.65 -10.35
C LYS A 170 -9.54 -1.38 -8.85
N ILE A 171 -8.94 -2.26 -8.05
CA ILE A 171 -8.78 -2.02 -6.61
C ILE A 171 -7.54 -1.15 -6.42
N GLU A 172 -7.74 0.04 -5.85
CA GLU A 172 -6.64 0.90 -5.37
C GLU A 172 -6.32 0.56 -3.91
N ARG A 173 -5.02 0.48 -3.59
CA ARG A 173 -4.49 0.26 -2.24
C ARG A 173 -3.56 1.42 -1.89
#